data_AF-D3BMY0-F1
#
_entry.id   AF-D3BMY0-F1
#
_cell.length_a   1.000
_cell.length_b   1.000
_cell.length_c   1.000
_cell.angle_alpha   90.00
_cell.angle_beta   90.00
_cell.angle_gamma   90.00
#
_symmetry.space_group_name_H-M   'P 1'
#
loop_
_entity.id
_entity.type
_entity.pdbx_description
1 polymer ?
#
loop_
_entity_poly.entity_id
_entity_poly.type
_entity_poly.pdbx_seq_one_letter_code
_entity_poly.pdbx_strand_id
1 'polypeptide(L)'
;MTADKTFNSYIDLGDLTDKNIGQLKLLNSSVLPVSYDEKFYNKLLQPNGFITKLAYFNDIVVGAVSCRIDQAGNEQSLYIMTFCVLAKYRSLGIGKKLLEFVEQTCKNTYSKITLHVQINSEAIEFYKKYGFTIDSTISNYYRDIEPADLKSSLAGLAIGGVFGYALQRSNVYLPSVIQGQMDFSDFTMLKMFMTAALTSSLSITLLDYERLFKVEHLPVMWKRNLIGGLVMGAGIYLTGACPGTVLAQVGAGLPSAYYTFLGGLAGSALYSYCNSLVEKILPTDTADKKPALDQRLGVPLAKVTIPFATALIAVLAVLEKFVPWTTSSISILQSFQTTRWAPYAAGLVVGLLQIPSYILGKNGLGTSSAYVTMSSKVCSLLETVSSSCYFKKFNSGIRQFYGPALNIGMILGAYYSSQTALVPAAAKLLTHSPLYYFGSGAILLFGARLANGCTSGHGLTGMAKMEIAALFGGGIATCYLLK
;
A
#
# COMPACT_ATOMS: atom_id res chain seq x y z
N MET A 1 37.54 -29.42 20.34
CA MET A 1 37.21 -28.71 21.59
C MET A 1 37.96 -27.38 21.79
N THR A 2 38.73 -26.89 20.81
CA THR A 2 39.63 -25.73 20.94
C THR A 2 39.22 -24.47 20.15
N ALA A 3 38.34 -24.56 19.15
CA ALA A 3 37.88 -23.41 18.35
C ALA A 3 36.76 -22.57 19.02
N ASP A 4 35.96 -23.17 19.91
CA ASP A 4 34.86 -22.49 20.60
C ASP A 4 35.33 -21.53 21.70
N LYS A 5 36.56 -21.69 22.21
CA LYS A 5 37.10 -20.83 23.28
C LYS A 5 37.64 -19.50 22.77
N THR A 6 38.12 -19.41 21.52
CA THR A 6 38.71 -18.19 20.94
C THR A 6 37.67 -17.22 20.37
N PHE A 7 36.46 -17.65 20.04
CA PHE A 7 35.38 -16.74 19.63
C PHE A 7 34.68 -16.06 20.81
N ASN A 8 34.69 -16.70 21.98
CA ASN A 8 33.96 -16.20 23.15
C ASN A 8 34.60 -14.95 23.78
N SER A 9 35.86 -14.63 23.43
CA SER A 9 36.58 -13.42 23.85
C SER A 9 36.19 -12.15 23.10
N TYR A 10 35.42 -12.25 22.02
CA TYR A 10 35.02 -11.10 21.19
C TYR A 10 33.58 -10.64 21.39
N ILE A 11 32.82 -11.36 22.24
CA ILE A 11 31.42 -11.06 22.50
C ILE A 11 31.30 -10.52 23.92
N ASP A 12 30.79 -9.31 24.09
CA ASP A 12 30.53 -8.71 25.40
C ASP A 12 29.05 -8.39 25.60
N LEU A 13 28.60 -8.36 26.85
CA LEU A 13 27.20 -8.07 27.22
C LEU A 13 27.12 -6.77 28.02
N GLY A 14 26.54 -5.73 27.41
CA GLY A 14 26.34 -4.44 28.06
C GLY A 14 24.90 -4.18 28.48
N ASP A 15 24.73 -3.34 29.50
CA ASP A 15 23.42 -2.89 29.97
C ASP A 15 22.79 -1.83 29.07
N LEU A 16 21.45 -1.80 29.08
CA LEU A 16 20.70 -0.74 28.43
C LEU A 16 20.80 0.56 29.26
N THR A 17 21.05 1.67 28.58
CA THR A 17 21.11 3.01 29.16
C THR A 17 20.43 4.01 28.23
N ASP A 18 20.12 5.20 28.72
CA ASP A 18 19.54 6.29 27.91
C ASP A 18 20.40 6.64 26.69
N LYS A 19 21.72 6.37 26.76
CA LYS A 19 22.68 6.68 25.69
C LYS A 19 22.67 5.66 24.56
N ASN A 20 22.36 4.39 24.82
CA ASN A 20 22.43 3.31 23.83
C ASN A 20 21.05 2.79 23.38
N ILE A 21 19.95 3.32 23.91
CA ILE A 21 18.60 2.94 23.51
C ILE A 21 18.31 3.15 22.01
N GLY A 22 18.95 4.15 21.40
CA GLY A 22 18.85 4.37 19.95
C GLY A 22 19.40 3.18 19.14
N GLN A 23 20.44 2.51 19.63
CA GLN A 23 20.99 1.32 19.00
C GLN A 23 20.02 0.13 19.12
N LEU A 24 19.36 -0.03 20.27
CA LEU A 24 18.32 -1.05 20.45
C LEU A 24 17.11 -0.81 19.51
N LYS A 25 16.66 0.45 19.38
CA LYS A 25 15.58 0.83 18.47
C LYS A 25 15.93 0.45 17.03
N LEU A 26 17.12 0.84 16.57
CA LEU A 26 17.61 0.54 15.22
C LEU A 26 17.71 -0.98 15.01
N LEU A 27 18.30 -1.70 15.97
CA LEU A 27 18.46 -3.16 15.90
C LEU A 27 17.11 -3.86 15.79
N ASN A 28 16.17 -3.57 16.69
CA ASN A 28 14.83 -4.18 16.66
C ASN A 28 14.12 -3.91 15.34
N SER A 29 14.14 -2.66 14.86
CA SER A 29 13.49 -2.29 13.59
C SER A 29 14.09 -2.98 12.36
N SER A 30 15.37 -3.39 12.44
CA SER A 30 16.08 -4.06 11.35
C SER A 30 15.92 -5.59 11.35
N VAL A 31 15.66 -6.19 12.51
CA VAL A 31 15.63 -7.65 12.70
C VAL A 31 14.22 -8.19 12.90
N LEU A 32 13.38 -7.49 13.67
CA LEU A 32 12.05 -7.98 14.02
C LEU A 32 11.01 -7.54 13.00
N PRO A 33 10.02 -8.40 12.68
CA PRO A 33 8.92 -8.05 11.79
C PRO A 33 7.89 -7.11 12.45
N VAL A 34 7.95 -6.96 13.78
CA VAL A 34 7.06 -6.09 14.58
C VAL A 34 7.80 -4.80 14.93
N SER A 35 7.15 -3.66 14.71
CA SER A 35 7.62 -2.36 15.17
C SER A 35 7.08 -2.05 16.57
N TYR A 36 7.94 -1.55 17.44
CA TYR A 36 7.58 -1.17 18.81
C TYR A 36 7.51 0.35 18.95
N ASP A 37 6.54 0.85 19.73
CA ASP A 37 6.37 2.27 19.98
C ASP A 37 7.40 2.85 20.95
N GLU A 38 7.60 4.18 20.93
CA GLU A 38 8.41 4.94 21.91
C GLU A 38 8.10 4.56 23.37
N LYS A 39 6.82 4.33 23.68
CA LYS A 39 6.37 3.94 25.04
C LYS A 39 6.96 2.61 25.51
N PHE A 40 7.20 1.67 24.60
CA PHE A 40 7.82 0.39 24.93
C PHE A 40 9.27 0.61 25.35
N TYR A 41 10.03 1.36 24.55
CA TYR A 41 11.44 1.66 24.82
C TYR A 41 11.62 2.45 26.13
N ASN A 42 10.77 3.44 26.39
CA ASN A 42 10.84 4.22 27.63
C ASN A 42 10.58 3.38 28.88
N LYS A 43 9.80 2.28 28.77
CA LYS A 43 9.60 1.34 29.88
C LYS A 43 10.83 0.49 30.15
N LEU A 44 11.61 0.14 29.13
CA LEU A 44 12.83 -0.65 29.30
C LEU A 44 13.93 0.07 30.10
N LEU A 45 13.88 1.40 30.14
CA LEU A 45 14.79 2.24 30.92
C LEU A 45 14.40 2.34 32.40
N GLN A 46 13.18 1.91 32.76
CA GLN A 46 12.74 1.95 34.14
C GLN A 46 13.42 0.81 34.93
N PRO A 47 13.92 1.09 36.14
CA PRO A 47 14.71 0.11 36.90
C PRO A 47 13.91 -1.11 37.37
N ASN A 48 12.57 -1.03 37.36
CA ASN A 48 11.71 -2.07 37.93
C ASN A 48 10.91 -2.78 36.83
N GLY A 49 11.05 -4.10 36.75
CA GLY A 49 10.18 -4.97 35.95
C GLY A 49 10.72 -5.41 34.59
N PHE A 50 11.85 -4.87 34.14
CA PHE A 50 12.45 -5.20 32.84
C PHE A 50 13.95 -5.49 32.96
N ILE A 51 14.42 -6.47 32.20
CA ILE A 51 15.82 -6.86 32.13
C ILE A 51 16.22 -6.84 30.67
N THR A 52 17.14 -5.96 30.28
CA THR A 52 17.58 -5.81 28.89
C THR A 52 19.10 -5.87 28.80
N LYS A 53 19.62 -6.71 27.90
CA LYS A 53 21.06 -6.80 27.59
C LYS A 53 21.31 -6.64 26.11
N LEU A 54 22.37 -5.91 25.79
CA LEU A 54 22.90 -5.74 24.44
C LEU A 54 24.14 -6.61 24.27
N ALA A 55 24.25 -7.31 23.14
CA ALA A 55 25.43 -8.06 22.75
C ALA A 55 26.30 -7.24 21.80
N TYR A 56 27.55 -7.05 22.18
CA TYR A 56 28.59 -6.35 21.44
C TYR A 56 29.53 -7.38 20.80
N PHE A 57 29.87 -7.16 19.53
CA PHE A 57 30.92 -7.90 18.84
C PHE A 57 31.91 -6.88 18.31
N ASN A 58 33.14 -6.88 18.82
CA ASN A 58 34.15 -5.83 18.57
C ASN A 58 33.58 -4.42 18.77
N ASP A 59 32.98 -4.15 19.94
CA ASP A 59 32.36 -2.86 20.32
C ASP A 59 31.14 -2.40 19.50
N ILE A 60 30.67 -3.21 18.55
CA ILE A 60 29.47 -2.94 17.76
C ILE A 60 28.29 -3.73 18.33
N VAL A 61 27.15 -3.07 18.57
CA VAL A 61 25.91 -3.74 18.96
C VAL A 61 25.39 -4.60 17.81
N VAL A 62 25.36 -5.91 18.01
CA VAL A 62 24.95 -6.90 17.00
C VAL A 62 23.76 -7.76 17.43
N GLY A 63 23.42 -7.74 18.71
CA GLY A 63 22.28 -8.47 19.25
C GLY A 63 21.72 -7.84 20.52
N ALA A 64 20.51 -8.24 20.90
CA ALA A 64 19.88 -7.80 22.14
C ALA A 64 18.83 -8.80 22.61
N VAL A 65 18.61 -8.83 23.92
CA VAL A 65 17.48 -9.52 24.55
C VAL A 65 16.81 -8.58 25.54
N SER A 66 15.48 -8.50 25.50
CA SER A 66 14.68 -7.75 26.47
C SER A 66 13.63 -8.67 27.07
N CYS A 67 13.63 -8.75 28.39
CA CYS A 67 12.74 -9.58 29.20
C CYS A 67 11.88 -8.70 30.11
N ARG A 68 10.65 -9.14 30.36
CA ARG A 68 9.73 -8.57 31.36
C ARG A 68 9.54 -9.57 32.48
N ILE A 69 9.47 -9.07 33.70
CA ILE A 69 9.14 -9.87 34.87
C ILE A 69 7.61 -9.89 34.97
N ASP A 70 7.02 -11.06 34.77
CA ASP A 70 5.58 -11.30 34.91
C ASP A 70 5.29 -11.94 36.26
N GLN A 71 4.47 -11.27 37.08
CA GLN A 71 4.04 -11.75 38.39
C GLN A 71 2.60 -12.25 38.29
N ALA A 72 2.41 -13.54 38.54
CA ALA A 72 1.10 -14.18 38.57
C ALA A 72 0.91 -14.86 39.94
N GLY A 73 0.23 -14.16 40.86
CA GLY A 73 0.12 -14.62 42.25
C GLY A 73 1.47 -14.58 42.98
N ASN A 74 1.87 -15.70 43.58
CA ASN A 74 3.15 -15.85 44.30
C ASN A 74 4.33 -16.28 43.40
N GLU A 75 4.09 -16.56 42.12
CA GLU A 75 5.16 -16.96 41.19
C GLU A 75 5.57 -15.79 40.28
N GLN A 76 6.88 -15.59 40.17
CA GLN A 76 7.47 -14.67 39.20
C GLN A 76 8.07 -15.47 38.05
N SER A 77 7.72 -15.08 36.82
CA SER A 77 8.22 -15.69 35.59
C SER A 77 8.90 -14.65 34.70
N LEU A 78 9.84 -15.10 33.89
CA LEU A 78 10.60 -14.23 33.01
C LEU A 78 10.08 -14.38 31.57
N TYR A 79 9.44 -13.32 31.07
CA TYR A 79 8.89 -13.30 29.71
C TYR A 79 9.86 -12.63 28.75
N ILE A 80 10.38 -13.37 27.76
CA ILE A 80 11.23 -12.78 26.70
C ILE A 80 10.32 -12.04 25.71
N MET A 81 10.46 -10.71 25.65
CA MET A 81 9.67 -9.86 24.77
C MET A 81 10.31 -9.70 23.38
N THR A 82 11.63 -9.47 23.35
CA THR A 82 12.39 -9.26 22.12
C THR A 82 13.69 -10.03 22.18
N PHE A 83 14.02 -10.74 21.12
CA PHE A 83 15.27 -11.47 20.98
C PHE A 83 15.81 -11.28 19.57
N CYS A 84 16.94 -10.59 19.43
CA CYS A 84 17.40 -10.05 18.15
C CYS A 84 18.88 -10.34 17.95
N VAL A 85 19.26 -10.87 16.78
CA VAL A 85 20.66 -10.94 16.33
C VAL A 85 20.70 -10.59 14.83
N LEU A 86 21.59 -9.67 14.46
CA LEU A 86 21.81 -9.28 13.06
C LEU A 86 22.17 -10.50 12.20
N ALA A 87 21.58 -10.60 11.01
CA ALA A 87 21.71 -11.78 10.14
C ALA A 87 23.17 -12.19 9.86
N LYS A 88 24.06 -11.23 9.64
CA LYS A 88 25.49 -11.47 9.37
C LYS A 88 26.27 -12.04 10.57
N TYR A 89 25.73 -11.90 11.78
CA TYR A 89 26.36 -12.33 13.03
C TYR A 89 25.66 -13.54 13.66
N ARG A 90 24.70 -14.15 12.96
CA ARG A 90 24.06 -15.40 13.38
C ARG A 90 25.06 -16.56 13.26
N SER A 91 24.80 -17.63 14.01
CA SER A 91 25.67 -18.81 14.08
C SER A 91 27.10 -18.57 14.62
N LEU A 92 27.40 -17.37 15.13
CA LEU A 92 28.66 -17.04 15.84
C LEU A 92 28.56 -17.17 17.37
N GLY A 93 27.52 -17.83 17.89
CA GLY A 93 27.33 -18.03 19.34
C GLY A 93 26.75 -16.83 20.11
N ILE A 94 26.48 -15.69 19.47
CA ILE A 94 25.89 -14.52 20.15
C ILE A 94 24.51 -14.83 20.76
N GLY A 95 23.63 -15.50 20.01
CA GLY A 95 22.32 -15.91 20.51
C GLY A 95 22.42 -16.87 21.69
N LYS A 96 23.40 -17.77 21.68
CA LYS A 96 23.68 -18.68 22.80
C LYS A 96 24.03 -17.88 24.05
N LYS A 97 24.95 -16.92 23.95
CA LYS A 97 25.42 -16.10 25.08
C LYS A 97 24.29 -15.23 25.68
N LEU A 98 23.43 -14.67 24.82
CA LEU A 98 22.25 -13.93 25.27
C LEU A 98 21.25 -14.82 26.01
N LEU A 99 21.01 -16.04 25.53
CA LEU A 99 20.09 -16.98 26.17
C LEU A 99 20.65 -17.54 27.48
N GLU A 100 21.96 -17.85 27.53
CA GLU A 100 22.66 -18.25 28.75
C GLU A 100 22.56 -17.18 29.84
N PHE A 101 22.66 -15.90 29.48
CA PHE A 101 22.41 -14.79 30.41
C PHE A 101 20.98 -14.83 30.98
N VAL A 102 19.97 -15.05 30.13
CA VAL A 102 18.56 -15.14 30.55
C VAL A 102 18.35 -16.35 31.48
N GLU A 103 18.93 -17.50 31.15
CA GLU A 103 18.88 -18.70 31.99
C GLU A 103 19.54 -18.50 33.36
N GLN A 104 20.74 -17.88 33.38
CA GLN A 104 21.44 -17.56 34.64
C GLN A 104 20.62 -16.61 35.51
N THR A 105 19.96 -15.63 34.90
CA THR A 105 19.07 -14.70 35.58
C THR A 105 17.82 -15.40 36.12
N CYS A 106 17.34 -16.45 35.45
CA CYS A 106 16.19 -17.23 35.90
C CYS A 106 16.52 -18.18 37.05
N LYS A 107 17.67 -18.88 36.99
CA LYS A 107 18.00 -20.06 37.83
C LYS A 107 17.84 -19.88 39.35
N ASN A 108 17.86 -18.65 39.87
CA ASN A 108 17.72 -18.36 41.29
C ASN A 108 16.58 -17.40 41.65
N THR A 109 15.85 -16.87 40.67
CA THR A 109 14.93 -15.73 40.89
C THR A 109 13.54 -15.97 40.33
N TYR A 110 13.40 -16.76 39.25
CA TYR A 110 12.14 -16.93 38.53
C TYR A 110 11.81 -18.39 38.31
N SER A 111 10.52 -18.74 38.29
CA SER A 111 10.05 -20.12 38.19
C SER A 111 10.15 -20.70 36.78
N LYS A 112 9.96 -19.86 35.75
CA LYS A 112 9.98 -20.28 34.34
C LYS A 112 10.34 -19.13 33.40
N ILE A 113 10.84 -19.50 32.22
CA ILE A 113 11.06 -18.58 31.10
C ILE A 113 10.00 -18.88 30.04
N THR A 114 9.28 -17.84 29.59
CA THR A 114 8.25 -17.96 28.55
C THR A 114 8.52 -16.99 27.41
N LEU A 115 8.13 -17.36 26.20
CA LEU A 115 8.27 -16.53 24.99
C LEU A 115 7.23 -16.96 23.95
N HIS A 116 6.93 -16.05 23.02
CA HIS A 116 6.13 -16.37 21.85
C HIS A 116 7.00 -16.33 20.59
N VAL A 117 6.82 -17.31 19.72
CA VAL A 117 7.52 -17.39 18.43
C VAL A 117 6.51 -17.71 17.34
N GLN A 118 6.74 -17.20 16.13
CA GLN A 118 5.87 -17.47 15.00
C GLN A 118 5.96 -18.95 14.58
N ILE A 119 4.82 -19.55 14.23
CA ILE A 119 4.73 -20.89 13.66
C ILE A 119 5.56 -20.92 12.35
N ASN A 120 6.38 -21.96 12.16
CA ASN A 120 7.32 -22.14 11.03
C ASN A 120 8.54 -21.20 10.99
N SER A 121 8.95 -20.61 12.11
CA SER A 121 10.20 -19.84 12.19
C SER A 121 11.42 -20.73 12.54
N GLU A 122 12.58 -20.42 11.95
CA GLU A 122 13.90 -21.00 12.32
C GLU A 122 14.20 -20.86 13.82
N ALA A 123 13.60 -19.85 14.48
CA ALA A 123 13.75 -19.64 15.92
C ALA A 123 13.15 -20.78 16.76
N ILE A 124 12.16 -21.55 16.24
CA ILE A 124 11.58 -22.70 16.96
C ILE A 124 12.66 -23.76 17.21
N GLU A 125 13.45 -24.09 16.18
CA GLU A 125 14.52 -25.09 16.29
C GLU A 125 15.63 -24.61 17.23
N PHE A 126 15.95 -23.32 17.18
CA PHE A 126 16.89 -22.70 18.11
C PHE A 126 16.43 -22.88 19.57
N TYR A 127 15.20 -22.48 19.93
CA TYR A 127 14.74 -22.60 21.32
C TYR A 127 14.60 -24.06 21.79
N LYS A 128 14.13 -24.97 20.93
CA LYS A 128 14.08 -26.40 21.24
C LYS A 128 15.45 -26.98 21.58
N LYS A 129 16.50 -26.54 20.89
CA LYS A 129 17.89 -26.95 21.17
C LYS A 129 18.36 -26.55 22.57
N TYR A 130 17.81 -25.49 23.14
CA TYR A 130 18.09 -25.02 24.50
C TYR A 130 17.03 -25.45 25.53
N GLY A 131 16.25 -26.49 25.24
CA GLY A 131 15.36 -27.12 26.22
C GLY A 131 13.99 -26.47 26.37
N PHE A 132 13.61 -25.52 25.51
CA PHE A 132 12.25 -24.98 25.51
C PHE A 132 11.26 -25.98 24.89
N THR A 133 10.11 -26.16 25.55
CA THR A 133 8.98 -26.96 25.06
C THR A 133 7.85 -26.06 24.57
N ILE A 134 7.05 -26.56 23.62
CA ILE A 134 5.86 -25.84 23.14
C ILE A 134 4.73 -26.11 24.13
N ASP A 135 4.32 -25.09 24.88
CA ASP A 135 3.22 -25.17 25.84
C ASP A 135 1.86 -25.12 25.14
N SER A 136 1.60 -24.07 24.38
CA SER A 136 0.32 -23.84 23.70
C SER A 136 0.48 -23.04 22.41
N THR A 137 -0.44 -23.24 21.47
CA THR A 137 -0.51 -22.48 20.22
C THR A 137 -1.64 -21.46 20.31
N ILE A 138 -1.28 -20.17 20.33
CA ILE A 138 -2.26 -19.08 20.37
C ILE A 138 -2.56 -18.63 18.94
N SER A 139 -3.81 -18.79 18.51
CA SER A 139 -4.26 -18.27 17.23
C SER A 139 -4.38 -16.74 17.25
N ASN A 140 -3.99 -16.10 16.14
CA ASN A 140 -3.95 -14.64 15.97
C ASN A 140 -3.08 -13.91 17.00
N TYR A 141 -2.03 -14.55 17.53
CA TYR A 141 -1.11 -13.89 18.46
C TYR A 141 -0.41 -12.71 17.80
N TYR A 142 0.14 -12.93 16.60
CA TYR A 142 0.67 -11.87 15.75
C TYR A 142 -0.40 -11.38 14.79
N ARG A 143 -1.24 -10.44 15.25
CA ARG A 143 -2.38 -9.88 14.47
C ARG A 143 -1.97 -9.23 13.14
N ASP A 144 -0.71 -8.85 13.00
CA ASP A 144 -0.16 -8.23 11.79
C ASP A 144 0.75 -9.16 10.96
N ILE A 145 0.91 -10.44 11.37
CA ILE A 145 1.87 -11.38 10.75
C ILE A 145 1.29 -12.79 10.47
N GLU A 146 0.14 -13.19 11.04
CA GLU A 146 -0.58 -14.39 10.56
C GLU A 146 -1.10 -14.19 9.12
N PRO A 147 -1.24 -15.26 8.29
CA PRO A 147 -1.25 -15.15 6.84
C PRO A 147 -2.47 -14.37 6.37
N ALA A 148 -2.25 -13.06 6.24
CA ALA A 148 -3.20 -12.12 5.70
C ALA A 148 -3.60 -12.51 4.26
N ASP A 149 -2.84 -13.39 3.63
CA ASP A 149 -2.93 -13.82 2.24
C ASP A 149 -4.36 -14.17 1.83
N LEU A 150 -5.06 -15.10 2.50
CA LEU A 150 -6.37 -15.55 2.00
C LEU A 150 -7.49 -14.55 2.27
N LYS A 151 -7.64 -14.07 3.52
CA LYS A 151 -8.71 -13.13 3.87
C LYS A 151 -8.54 -11.78 3.17
N SER A 152 -7.31 -11.26 3.10
CA SER A 152 -7.03 -10.01 2.40
C SER A 152 -7.12 -10.18 0.89
N SER A 153 -6.71 -11.31 0.32
CA SER A 153 -6.91 -11.56 -1.11
C SER A 153 -8.38 -11.71 -1.44
N LEU A 154 -9.18 -12.41 -0.63
CA LEU A 154 -10.62 -12.54 -0.87
C LEU A 154 -11.32 -11.19 -0.74
N ALA A 155 -10.96 -10.38 0.27
CA ALA A 155 -11.45 -9.02 0.41
C ALA A 155 -11.05 -8.15 -0.79
N GLY A 156 -9.79 -8.23 -1.23
CA GLY A 156 -9.29 -7.55 -2.41
C GLY A 156 -10.07 -7.94 -3.67
N LEU A 157 -10.24 -9.24 -3.91
CA LEU A 157 -11.01 -9.79 -5.03
C LEU A 157 -12.46 -9.29 -5.03
N ALA A 158 -13.14 -9.31 -3.87
CA ALA A 158 -14.52 -8.86 -3.75
C ALA A 158 -14.65 -7.36 -4.02
N ILE A 159 -13.82 -6.53 -3.37
CA ILE A 159 -13.81 -5.08 -3.54
C ILE A 159 -13.45 -4.71 -4.98
N GLY A 160 -12.41 -5.35 -5.53
CA GLY A 160 -12.00 -5.21 -6.92
C GLY A 160 -13.13 -5.60 -7.89
N GLY A 161 -13.83 -6.69 -7.61
CA GLY A 161 -14.99 -7.15 -8.39
C GLY A 161 -16.08 -6.09 -8.50
N VAL A 162 -16.50 -5.52 -7.37
CA VAL A 162 -17.50 -4.43 -7.37
C VAL A 162 -16.96 -3.19 -8.09
N PHE A 163 -15.68 -2.85 -7.88
CA PHE A 163 -15.07 -1.70 -8.55
C PHE A 163 -15.03 -1.87 -10.07
N GLY A 164 -14.53 -3.01 -10.57
CA GLY A 164 -14.49 -3.32 -12.00
C GLY A 164 -15.88 -3.40 -12.63
N TYR A 165 -16.85 -3.96 -11.91
CA TYR A 165 -18.25 -4.00 -12.33
C TYR A 165 -18.83 -2.58 -12.51
N ALA A 166 -18.60 -1.67 -11.55
CA ALA A 166 -19.05 -0.29 -11.63
C ALA A 166 -18.37 0.50 -12.77
N LEU A 167 -17.07 0.27 -13.01
CA LEU A 167 -16.35 0.88 -14.13
C LEU A 167 -16.90 0.42 -15.49
N GLN A 168 -17.22 -0.87 -15.62
CA GLN A 168 -17.82 -1.41 -16.84
C GLN A 168 -19.22 -0.85 -17.08
N ARG A 169 -20.09 -0.87 -16.05
CA ARG A 169 -21.48 -0.38 -16.16
C ARG A 169 -21.61 1.11 -16.44
N SER A 170 -20.63 1.91 -16.01
CA SER A 170 -20.61 3.36 -16.25
C SER A 170 -20.08 3.75 -17.63
N ASN A 171 -19.59 2.79 -18.43
CA ASN A 171 -18.89 3.03 -19.70
C ASN A 171 -17.62 3.90 -19.59
N VAL A 172 -17.17 4.23 -18.38
CA VAL A 172 -15.94 5.02 -18.16
C VAL A 172 -14.68 4.22 -18.52
N TYR A 173 -14.79 2.90 -18.69
CA TYR A 173 -13.71 2.07 -19.23
C TYR A 173 -13.49 2.28 -20.74
N LEU A 174 -14.40 2.90 -21.49
CA LEU A 174 -14.27 3.05 -22.94
C LEU A 174 -13.17 4.06 -23.32
N PRO A 175 -12.26 3.73 -24.25
CA PRO A 175 -11.21 4.65 -24.69
C PRO A 175 -11.72 6.00 -25.20
N SER A 176 -12.84 6.00 -25.94
CA SER A 176 -13.45 7.22 -26.47
C SER A 176 -13.96 8.17 -25.38
N VAL A 177 -14.48 7.65 -24.27
CA VAL A 177 -14.95 8.46 -23.13
C VAL A 177 -13.75 9.08 -22.40
N ILE A 178 -12.66 8.33 -22.25
CA ILE A 178 -11.44 8.80 -21.58
C ILE A 178 -10.73 9.87 -22.42
N GLN A 179 -10.62 9.65 -23.74
CA GLN A 179 -10.03 10.64 -24.65
C GLN A 179 -10.95 11.87 -24.81
N GLY A 180 -12.26 11.66 -24.90
CA GLY A 180 -13.26 12.72 -24.99
C GLY A 180 -13.26 13.65 -23.76
N GLN A 181 -12.89 13.13 -22.60
CA GLN A 181 -12.68 13.94 -21.40
C GLN A 181 -11.51 14.94 -21.54
N MET A 182 -10.44 14.56 -22.24
CA MET A 182 -9.28 15.44 -22.48
C MET A 182 -9.55 16.45 -23.58
N ASP A 183 -10.51 16.15 -24.46
CA ASP A 183 -11.00 17.03 -25.53
C ASP A 183 -12.24 17.86 -25.13
N PHE A 184 -12.67 17.76 -23.87
CA PHE A 184 -13.89 18.42 -23.36
C PHE A 184 -15.18 18.08 -24.13
N SER A 185 -15.21 16.96 -24.86
CA SER A 185 -16.38 16.49 -25.60
C SER A 185 -17.29 15.60 -24.77
N ASP A 186 -16.73 14.85 -23.82
CA ASP A 186 -17.50 14.00 -22.90
C ASP A 186 -17.06 14.22 -21.44
N PHE A 187 -18.00 14.65 -20.59
CA PHE A 187 -17.77 14.92 -19.17
C PHE A 187 -18.20 13.76 -18.25
N THR A 188 -18.58 12.61 -18.82
CA THR A 188 -19.02 11.41 -18.07
C THR A 188 -17.96 10.98 -17.06
N MET A 189 -16.69 10.96 -17.45
CA MET A 189 -15.58 10.56 -16.58
C MET A 189 -15.40 11.54 -15.41
N LEU A 190 -15.41 12.85 -15.68
CA LEU A 190 -15.28 13.88 -14.66
C LEU A 190 -16.42 13.80 -13.63
N LYS A 191 -17.67 13.65 -14.08
CA LYS A 191 -18.84 13.53 -13.19
C LYS A 191 -18.74 12.32 -12.25
N MET A 192 -18.34 11.17 -12.78
CA MET A 192 -18.13 9.96 -11.98
C MET A 192 -17.01 10.17 -10.95
N PHE A 193 -15.87 10.70 -11.40
CA PHE A 193 -14.72 10.93 -10.55
C PHE A 193 -15.00 11.94 -9.42
N MET A 194 -15.67 13.05 -9.72
CA MET A 194 -16.08 14.04 -8.72
C MET A 194 -17.04 13.45 -7.69
N THR A 195 -17.99 12.62 -8.13
CA THR A 195 -18.92 11.94 -7.21
C THR A 195 -18.20 10.92 -6.35
N ALA A 196 -17.25 10.18 -6.91
CA ALA A 196 -16.41 9.24 -6.17
C ALA A 196 -15.49 9.95 -5.17
N ALA A 197 -14.85 11.05 -5.56
CA ALA A 197 -14.01 11.84 -4.67
C ALA A 197 -14.83 12.44 -3.51
N LEU A 198 -16.03 12.93 -3.80
CA LEU A 198 -17.00 13.39 -2.80
C LEU A 198 -17.32 12.29 -1.79
N THR A 199 -17.81 11.13 -2.24
CA THR A 199 -18.21 10.05 -1.33
C THR A 199 -17.01 9.42 -0.61
N SER A 200 -15.86 9.25 -1.27
CA SER A 200 -14.62 8.80 -0.62
C SER A 200 -14.16 9.75 0.48
N SER A 201 -14.20 11.07 0.26
CA SER A 201 -13.81 12.05 1.27
C SER A 201 -14.67 11.97 2.53
N LEU A 202 -15.99 11.79 2.35
CA LEU A 202 -16.94 11.58 3.44
C LEU A 202 -16.71 10.24 4.14
N SER A 203 -16.49 9.16 3.39
CA SER A 203 -16.17 7.83 3.92
C SER A 203 -14.91 7.83 4.78
N ILE A 204 -13.83 8.48 4.34
CA ILE A 204 -12.58 8.58 5.09
C ILE A 204 -12.79 9.41 6.35
N THR A 205 -13.53 10.51 6.27
CA THR A 205 -13.84 11.37 7.44
C THR A 205 -14.65 10.61 8.49
N LEU A 206 -15.61 9.78 8.07
CA LEU A 206 -16.38 8.93 8.97
C LEU A 206 -15.50 7.90 9.69
N LEU A 207 -14.58 7.26 8.96
CA LEU A 207 -13.62 6.31 9.53
C LEU A 207 -12.65 6.96 10.52
N ASP A 208 -12.22 8.19 10.25
CA ASP A 208 -11.37 8.98 11.14
C ASP A 208 -12.13 9.39 12.42
N TYR A 209 -13.39 9.79 12.29
CA TYR A 209 -14.26 10.16 13.41
C TYR A 209 -14.46 9.00 14.41
N GLU A 210 -14.73 7.79 13.91
CA GLU A 210 -14.89 6.59 14.73
C GLU A 210 -13.55 6.07 15.31
N ARG A 211 -12.42 6.72 15.01
CA ARG A 211 -11.05 6.32 15.42
C ARG A 211 -10.70 4.88 15.06
N LEU A 212 -11.40 4.29 14.10
CA LEU A 212 -11.17 2.91 13.69
C LEU A 212 -9.80 2.77 12.98
N PHE A 213 -9.29 3.85 12.38
CA PHE A 213 -8.02 3.86 11.67
C PHE A 213 -7.31 5.22 11.74
N LYS A 214 -5.97 5.18 11.73
CA LYS A 214 -5.14 6.38 11.54
C LYS A 214 -4.90 6.55 10.03
N VAL A 215 -5.39 7.64 9.45
CA VAL A 215 -5.19 7.93 8.03
C VAL A 215 -3.70 8.11 7.74
N GLU A 216 -3.14 7.24 6.90
CA GLU A 216 -1.75 7.33 6.47
C GLU A 216 -1.65 8.36 5.32
N HIS A 217 -1.11 9.54 5.61
CA HIS A 217 -0.96 10.58 4.59
C HIS A 217 0.31 10.35 3.78
N LEU A 218 0.15 10.15 2.47
CA LEU A 218 1.27 10.05 1.53
C LEU A 218 2.04 11.39 1.49
N PRO A 219 3.38 11.38 1.51
CA PRO A 219 4.18 12.61 1.45
C PRO A 219 3.88 13.41 0.17
N VAL A 220 3.95 14.74 0.27
CA VAL A 220 3.73 15.64 -0.87
C VAL A 220 5.07 15.86 -1.56
N MET A 221 5.17 15.44 -2.83
CA MET A 221 6.39 15.57 -3.64
C MET A 221 6.11 16.49 -4.83
N TRP A 222 6.03 17.81 -4.62
CA TRP A 222 5.55 18.78 -5.63
C TRP A 222 6.15 18.59 -7.04
N LYS A 223 7.49 18.54 -7.13
CA LYS A 223 8.20 18.38 -8.42
C LYS A 223 7.89 17.06 -9.10
N ARG A 224 7.91 15.95 -8.34
CA ARG A 224 7.64 14.61 -8.86
C ARG A 224 6.17 14.43 -9.25
N ASN A 225 5.26 14.99 -8.47
CA ASN A 225 3.82 14.94 -8.72
C ASN A 225 3.44 15.75 -9.96
N LEU A 226 4.09 16.89 -10.19
CA LEU A 226 3.88 17.70 -11.39
C LEU A 226 4.38 16.95 -12.64
N ILE A 227 5.65 16.54 -12.65
CA ILE A 227 6.25 15.87 -13.82
C ILE A 227 5.59 14.51 -14.06
N GLY A 228 5.43 13.71 -13.01
CA GLY A 228 4.76 12.40 -13.09
C GLY A 228 3.30 12.52 -13.50
N GLY A 229 2.58 13.54 -13.00
CA GLY A 229 1.21 13.85 -13.39
C GLY A 229 1.09 14.17 -14.87
N LEU A 230 1.95 15.05 -15.41
CA LEU A 230 1.96 15.40 -16.84
C LEU A 230 2.24 14.17 -17.72
N VAL A 231 3.25 13.38 -17.38
CA VAL A 231 3.62 12.16 -18.10
C VAL A 231 2.50 11.11 -18.03
N MET A 232 1.90 10.93 -16.85
CA MET A 232 0.74 10.05 -16.68
C MET A 232 -0.45 10.53 -17.52
N GLY A 233 -0.72 11.84 -17.54
CA GLY A 233 -1.79 12.45 -18.34
C GLY A 233 -1.62 12.21 -19.83
N ALA A 234 -0.40 12.39 -20.36
CA ALA A 234 -0.07 12.04 -21.74
C ALA A 234 -0.33 10.56 -22.02
N GLY A 235 0.13 9.67 -21.14
CA GLY A 235 -0.16 8.23 -21.22
C GLY A 235 -1.65 7.90 -21.23
N ILE A 236 -2.47 8.61 -20.44
CA ILE A 236 -3.93 8.40 -20.39
C ILE A 236 -4.57 8.73 -21.74
N TYR A 237 -4.19 9.86 -22.34
CA TYR A 237 -4.72 10.24 -23.65
C TYR A 237 -4.29 9.25 -24.74
N LEU A 238 -2.99 8.91 -24.79
CA LEU A 238 -2.43 8.00 -25.81
C LEU A 238 -3.07 6.61 -25.77
N THR A 239 -3.23 6.05 -24.57
CA THR A 239 -3.82 4.71 -24.38
C THR A 239 -5.35 4.71 -24.43
N GLY A 240 -5.98 5.85 -24.14
CA GLY A 240 -7.40 5.91 -23.81
C GLY A 240 -7.72 5.09 -22.56
N ALA A 241 -6.80 5.05 -21.59
CA ALA A 241 -6.95 4.27 -20.37
C ALA A 241 -6.18 4.89 -19.19
N CYS A 242 -6.65 4.67 -17.96
CA CYS A 242 -5.89 4.92 -16.74
C CYS A 242 -5.57 3.59 -16.06
N PRO A 243 -4.63 3.51 -15.10
CA PRO A 243 -4.18 2.24 -14.54
C PRO A 243 -5.32 1.36 -13.98
N GLY A 244 -6.39 1.96 -13.45
CA GLY A 244 -7.59 1.22 -13.03
C GLY A 244 -8.49 0.78 -14.18
N THR A 245 -8.71 1.63 -15.19
CA THR A 245 -9.59 1.28 -16.32
C THR A 245 -8.93 0.30 -17.28
N VAL A 246 -7.59 0.24 -17.38
CA VAL A 246 -6.89 -0.81 -18.14
C VAL A 246 -7.34 -2.20 -17.68
N LEU A 247 -7.47 -2.41 -16.36
CA LEU A 247 -7.93 -3.69 -15.80
C LEU A 247 -9.39 -4.00 -16.17
N ALA A 248 -10.25 -2.98 -16.12
CA ALA A 248 -11.64 -3.12 -16.56
C ALA A 248 -11.74 -3.41 -18.07
N GLN A 249 -10.93 -2.74 -18.90
CA GLN A 249 -10.87 -2.96 -20.34
C GLN A 249 -10.34 -4.36 -20.70
N VAL A 250 -9.36 -4.87 -19.95
CA VAL A 250 -8.89 -6.26 -20.07
C VAL A 250 -10.02 -7.24 -19.76
N GLY A 251 -10.78 -7.00 -18.67
CA GLY A 251 -11.96 -7.80 -18.33
C GLY A 251 -13.08 -7.72 -19.38
N ALA A 252 -13.26 -6.56 -19.99
CA ALA A 252 -14.22 -6.34 -21.07
C ALA A 252 -13.79 -6.92 -22.43
N GLY A 253 -12.54 -7.37 -22.57
CA GLY A 253 -12.02 -7.98 -23.78
C GLY A 253 -11.62 -7.00 -24.88
N LEU A 254 -11.12 -5.80 -24.53
CA LEU A 254 -10.58 -4.85 -25.51
C LEU A 254 -9.16 -5.25 -25.94
N PRO A 255 -8.88 -5.41 -27.25
CA PRO A 255 -7.55 -5.80 -27.71
C PRO A 255 -6.43 -4.83 -27.33
N SER A 256 -6.69 -3.52 -27.38
CA SER A 256 -5.72 -2.48 -26.98
C SER A 256 -5.32 -2.57 -25.51
N ALA A 257 -6.19 -3.08 -24.65
CA ALA A 257 -5.98 -3.13 -23.21
C ALA A 257 -4.94 -4.17 -22.81
N TYR A 258 -4.85 -5.30 -23.52
CA TYR A 258 -3.83 -6.32 -23.26
C TYR A 258 -2.41 -5.77 -23.49
N TYR A 259 -2.19 -5.08 -24.60
CA TYR A 259 -0.90 -4.45 -24.91
C TYR A 259 -0.59 -3.32 -23.93
N THR A 260 -1.59 -2.50 -23.58
CA THR A 260 -1.45 -1.43 -22.60
C THR A 260 -1.11 -1.97 -21.21
N PHE A 261 -1.70 -3.11 -20.81
CA PHE A 261 -1.42 -3.78 -19.54
C PHE A 261 0.01 -4.31 -19.48
N LEU A 262 0.49 -4.99 -20.53
CA LEU A 262 1.87 -5.46 -20.63
C LEU A 262 2.86 -4.29 -20.62
N GLY A 263 2.56 -3.24 -21.39
CA GLY A 263 3.30 -1.98 -21.36
C GLY A 263 3.37 -1.39 -19.97
N GLY A 264 2.23 -1.35 -19.26
CA GLY A 264 2.14 -0.86 -17.89
C GLY A 264 3.02 -1.63 -16.91
N LEU A 265 3.07 -2.97 -17.01
CA LEU A 265 3.98 -3.80 -16.22
C LEU A 265 5.43 -3.44 -16.52
N ALA A 266 5.80 -3.34 -17.79
CA ALA A 266 7.14 -2.94 -18.21
C ALA A 266 7.52 -1.54 -17.70
N GLY A 267 6.61 -0.56 -17.80
CA GLY A 267 6.82 0.81 -17.30
C GLY A 267 7.00 0.86 -15.78
N SER A 268 6.23 0.07 -15.03
CA SER A 268 6.36 -0.03 -13.58
C SER A 268 7.67 -0.70 -13.15
N ALA A 269 8.12 -1.72 -13.89
CA ALA A 269 9.42 -2.36 -13.69
C ALA A 269 10.55 -1.38 -14.00
N LEU A 270 10.48 -0.67 -15.13
CA LEU A 270 11.46 0.34 -15.54
C LEU A 270 11.61 1.43 -14.47
N TYR A 271 10.50 1.98 -13.98
CA TYR A 271 10.54 2.97 -12.90
C TYR A 271 11.22 2.41 -11.64
N SER A 272 10.96 1.15 -11.29
CA SER A 272 11.52 0.52 -10.09
C SER A 272 13.05 0.44 -10.13
N TYR A 273 13.65 0.34 -11.31
CA TYR A 273 15.11 0.42 -11.50
C TYR A 273 15.60 1.87 -11.56
N CYS A 274 14.87 2.74 -12.26
CA CYS A 274 15.21 4.15 -12.37
C CYS A 274 14.99 4.95 -11.08
N ASN A 275 14.28 4.41 -10.07
CA ASN A 275 13.94 5.13 -8.84
C ASN A 275 15.18 5.73 -8.15
N SER A 276 16.31 5.03 -8.17
CA SER A 276 17.57 5.53 -7.59
C SER A 276 18.13 6.76 -8.32
N LEU A 277 17.93 6.86 -9.64
CA LEU A 277 18.32 8.01 -10.45
C LEU A 277 17.31 9.15 -10.29
N VAL A 278 16.01 8.82 -10.28
CA VAL A 278 14.94 9.79 -10.03
C VAL A 278 15.11 10.42 -8.64
N GLU A 279 15.53 9.66 -7.63
CA GLU A 279 15.84 10.19 -6.30
C GLU A 279 17.02 11.15 -6.29
N LYS A 280 18.03 10.92 -7.12
CA LYS A 280 19.18 11.84 -7.27
C LYS A 280 18.80 13.12 -8.01
N ILE A 281 18.02 13.02 -9.09
CA ILE A 281 17.67 14.15 -9.97
C ILE A 281 16.54 15.00 -9.37
N LEU A 282 15.54 14.33 -8.81
CA LEU A 282 14.36 14.94 -8.21
C LEU A 282 14.28 14.51 -6.75
N PRO A 283 15.15 15.02 -5.85
CA PRO A 283 15.08 14.67 -4.44
C PRO A 283 13.68 14.95 -3.88
N THR A 284 13.21 14.04 -3.02
CA THR A 284 12.04 14.29 -2.20
C THR A 284 12.38 15.40 -1.23
N ASP A 285 11.81 16.59 -1.41
CA ASP A 285 11.86 17.62 -0.37
C ASP A 285 11.27 17.01 0.91
N THR A 286 12.12 16.76 1.90
CA THR A 286 11.76 16.17 3.20
C THR A 286 11.00 17.15 4.11
N ALA A 287 10.43 18.23 3.56
CA ALA A 287 10.16 19.44 4.34
C ALA A 287 8.70 19.67 4.74
N ASP A 288 7.70 18.97 4.20
CA ASP A 288 6.33 19.12 4.68
C ASP A 288 5.98 18.04 5.70
N LYS A 289 6.28 18.33 6.98
CA LYS A 289 5.82 17.56 8.15
C LYS A 289 4.29 17.47 8.28
N LYS A 290 3.55 18.20 7.43
CA LYS A 290 2.08 18.31 7.37
C LYS A 290 1.60 18.15 5.92
N PRO A 291 1.58 16.93 5.37
CA PRO A 291 1.21 16.67 3.97
C PRO A 291 -0.24 17.00 3.61
N ALA A 292 -1.16 17.06 4.58
CA ALA A 292 -2.58 17.24 4.31
C ALA A 292 -3.11 18.61 4.79
N LEU A 293 -4.18 19.10 4.14
CA LEU A 293 -4.71 20.44 4.35
C LEU A 293 -5.23 20.63 5.79
N ASP A 294 -5.82 19.59 6.36
CA ASP A 294 -6.23 19.49 7.77
C ASP A 294 -5.04 19.66 8.72
N GLN A 295 -3.91 19.02 8.43
CA GLN A 295 -2.69 19.13 9.23
C GLN A 295 -2.03 20.51 9.11
N ARG A 296 -2.06 21.11 7.91
CA ARG A 296 -1.57 22.46 7.66
C ARG A 296 -2.39 23.51 8.41
N LEU A 297 -3.72 23.37 8.37
CA LEU A 297 -4.66 24.27 9.06
C LEU A 297 -4.83 23.96 10.55
N GLY A 298 -4.37 22.79 11.03
CA GLY A 298 -4.51 22.39 12.43
C GLY A 298 -5.97 22.15 12.86
N VAL A 299 -6.85 21.87 11.91
CA VAL A 299 -8.29 21.65 12.15
C VAL A 299 -8.63 20.17 11.97
N PRO A 300 -9.70 19.67 12.65
CA PRO A 300 -10.20 18.32 12.41
C PRO A 300 -10.54 18.11 10.92
N LEU A 301 -10.26 16.91 10.40
CA LEU A 301 -10.48 16.53 9.00
C LEU A 301 -11.90 16.88 8.52
N ALA A 302 -12.91 16.67 9.36
CA ALA A 302 -14.30 16.99 9.06
C ALA A 302 -14.54 18.46 8.66
N LYS A 303 -13.82 19.41 9.26
CA LYS A 303 -13.96 20.84 8.93
C LYS A 303 -13.38 21.19 7.56
N VAL A 304 -12.49 20.36 7.02
CA VAL A 304 -11.93 20.50 5.67
C VAL A 304 -12.79 19.74 4.65
N THR A 305 -13.28 18.56 5.01
CA THR A 305 -14.09 17.72 4.13
C THR A 305 -15.45 18.35 3.81
N ILE A 306 -16.15 18.94 4.79
CA ILE A 306 -17.48 19.55 4.56
C ILE A 306 -17.44 20.64 3.47
N PRO A 307 -16.58 21.69 3.55
CA PRO A 307 -16.55 22.72 2.52
C PRO A 307 -16.11 22.15 1.16
N PHE A 308 -15.15 21.22 1.13
CA PHE A 308 -14.76 20.54 -0.09
C PHE A 308 -15.91 19.75 -0.73
N ALA A 309 -16.65 19.00 0.08
CA ALA A 309 -17.83 18.25 -0.34
C ALA A 309 -18.91 19.18 -0.91
N THR A 310 -19.19 20.31 -0.23
CA THR A 310 -20.14 21.30 -0.73
C THR A 310 -19.70 21.92 -2.05
N ALA A 311 -18.40 22.19 -2.22
CA ALA A 311 -17.86 22.71 -3.48
C ALA A 311 -18.00 21.70 -4.62
N LEU A 312 -17.69 20.41 -4.38
CA LEU A 312 -17.90 19.36 -5.38
C LEU A 312 -19.36 19.20 -5.77
N ILE A 313 -20.29 19.23 -4.80
CA ILE A 313 -21.73 19.18 -5.07
C ILE A 313 -22.17 20.38 -5.92
N ALA A 314 -21.72 21.60 -5.58
CA ALA A 314 -22.04 22.79 -6.34
C ALA A 314 -21.53 22.70 -7.80
N VAL A 315 -20.28 22.27 -7.99
CA VAL A 315 -19.72 22.09 -9.34
C VAL A 315 -20.45 20.98 -10.11
N LEU A 316 -20.80 19.88 -9.47
CA LEU A 316 -21.59 18.81 -10.10
C LEU A 316 -22.99 19.29 -10.51
N ALA A 317 -23.66 20.10 -9.68
CA ALA A 317 -24.96 20.68 -9.99
C ALA A 317 -24.88 21.67 -11.17
N VAL A 318 -23.83 22.47 -11.21
CA VAL A 318 -23.53 23.36 -12.36
C VAL A 318 -23.28 22.53 -13.62
N LEU A 319 -22.42 21.51 -13.56
CA LEU A 319 -22.12 20.65 -14.70
C LEU A 319 -23.36 19.93 -15.23
N GLU A 320 -24.23 19.42 -14.36
CA GLU A 320 -25.46 18.76 -14.80
C GLU A 320 -26.45 19.74 -15.43
N LYS A 321 -26.47 21.00 -14.97
CA LYS A 321 -27.30 22.06 -15.56
C LYS A 321 -26.83 22.46 -16.97
N PHE A 322 -25.52 22.55 -17.19
CA PHE A 322 -24.96 23.00 -18.47
C PHE A 322 -24.76 21.87 -19.47
N VAL A 323 -24.39 20.68 -19.00
CA VAL A 323 -24.10 19.51 -19.83
C VAL A 323 -24.78 18.31 -19.18
N PRO A 324 -26.11 18.11 -19.34
CA PRO A 324 -26.80 16.98 -18.72
C PRO A 324 -26.26 15.64 -19.27
N TRP A 325 -26.15 14.64 -18.40
CA TRP A 325 -25.65 13.32 -18.84
C TRP A 325 -26.65 12.57 -19.74
N THR A 326 -27.95 12.71 -19.46
CA THR A 326 -29.04 12.17 -20.26
C THR A 326 -30.19 13.16 -20.35
N THR A 327 -30.96 13.10 -21.44
CA THR A 327 -32.17 13.93 -21.66
C THR A 327 -33.27 13.68 -20.62
N SER A 328 -33.24 12.52 -19.94
CA SER A 328 -34.18 12.15 -18.88
C SER A 328 -33.46 12.07 -17.53
N SER A 329 -34.04 12.69 -16.50
CA SER A 329 -33.54 12.66 -15.12
C SER A 329 -33.83 11.30 -14.48
N ILE A 330 -32.87 10.37 -14.54
CA ILE A 330 -32.99 9.05 -13.90
C ILE A 330 -32.54 9.15 -12.45
N SER A 331 -33.34 8.65 -11.51
CA SER A 331 -32.95 8.58 -10.10
C SER A 331 -31.80 7.57 -9.88
N ILE A 332 -30.98 7.77 -8.84
CA ILE A 332 -29.83 6.88 -8.55
C ILE A 332 -30.26 5.42 -8.41
N LEU A 333 -31.41 5.16 -7.77
CA LEU A 333 -31.92 3.79 -7.57
C LEU A 333 -32.38 3.15 -8.88
N GLN A 334 -33.03 3.90 -9.76
CA GLN A 334 -33.41 3.42 -11.09
C GLN A 334 -32.18 3.17 -11.97
N SER A 335 -31.10 3.94 -11.78
CA SER A 335 -29.85 3.74 -12.51
C SER A 335 -29.20 2.38 -12.25
N PHE A 336 -29.49 1.69 -11.14
CA PHE A 336 -28.92 0.36 -10.90
C PHE A 336 -29.63 -0.75 -11.68
N GLN A 337 -30.87 -0.47 -12.14
CA GLN A 337 -31.68 -1.39 -12.93
C GLN A 337 -31.38 -1.29 -14.43
N THR A 338 -30.74 -0.20 -14.87
CA THR A 338 -30.38 0.01 -16.27
C THR A 338 -29.06 -0.66 -16.63
N THR A 339 -28.91 -1.01 -17.92
CA THR A 339 -27.69 -1.64 -18.43
C THR A 339 -26.48 -0.71 -18.34
N ARG A 340 -26.72 0.60 -18.49
CA ARG A 340 -25.75 1.69 -18.35
C ARG A 340 -26.07 2.47 -17.07
N TRP A 341 -25.11 2.52 -16.15
CA TRP A 341 -25.24 3.28 -14.92
C TRP A 341 -24.91 4.75 -15.16
N ALA A 342 -25.64 5.63 -14.48
CA ALA A 342 -25.34 7.04 -14.39
C ALA A 342 -23.95 7.23 -13.71
N PRO A 343 -23.16 8.22 -14.15
CA PRO A 343 -21.86 8.54 -13.59
C PRO A 343 -21.90 8.73 -12.08
N TYR A 344 -22.95 9.35 -11.58
CA TYR A 344 -23.19 9.60 -10.16
C TYR A 344 -23.40 8.31 -9.36
N ALA A 345 -24.18 7.36 -9.89
CA ALA A 345 -24.44 6.08 -9.23
C ALA A 345 -23.17 5.24 -9.15
N ALA A 346 -22.41 5.16 -10.25
CA ALA A 346 -21.14 4.48 -10.28
C ALA A 346 -20.11 5.15 -9.34
N GLY A 347 -20.02 6.48 -9.36
CA GLY A 347 -19.12 7.23 -8.48
C GLY A 347 -19.45 7.03 -7.00
N LEU A 348 -20.75 7.00 -6.65
CA LEU A 348 -21.20 6.71 -5.30
C LEU A 348 -20.75 5.31 -4.84
N VAL A 349 -20.93 4.29 -5.67
CA VAL A 349 -20.47 2.91 -5.36
C VAL A 349 -18.95 2.89 -5.18
N VAL A 350 -18.20 3.47 -6.12
CA VAL A 350 -16.73 3.49 -6.08
C VAL A 350 -16.22 4.20 -4.84
N GLY A 351 -16.80 5.33 -4.46
CA GLY A 351 -16.32 6.06 -3.29
C GLY A 351 -16.73 5.42 -1.96
N LEU A 352 -17.90 4.77 -1.88
CA LEU A 352 -18.31 3.99 -0.69
C LEU A 352 -17.48 2.72 -0.51
N LEU A 353 -16.94 2.13 -1.59
CA LEU A 353 -15.99 1.00 -1.50
C LEU A 353 -14.72 1.34 -0.73
N GLN A 354 -14.46 2.62 -0.48
CA GLN A 354 -13.33 3.06 0.34
C GLN A 354 -13.47 2.60 1.80
N ILE A 355 -14.69 2.47 2.32
CA ILE A 355 -14.98 1.99 3.68
C ILE A 355 -14.50 0.54 3.88
N PRO A 356 -15.02 -0.46 3.14
CA PRO A 356 -14.57 -1.84 3.27
C PRO A 356 -13.10 -2.00 2.85
N SER A 357 -12.59 -1.17 1.93
CA SER A 357 -11.16 -1.19 1.54
C SER A 357 -10.23 -0.84 2.70
N TYR A 358 -10.53 0.21 3.47
CA TYR A 358 -9.73 0.54 4.66
C TYR A 358 -9.92 -0.46 5.80
N ILE A 359 -11.14 -0.95 6.03
CA ILE A 359 -11.42 -1.91 7.12
C ILE A 359 -10.71 -3.26 6.87
N LEU A 360 -10.76 -3.78 5.65
CA LEU A 360 -10.28 -5.12 5.33
C LEU A 360 -8.83 -5.14 4.79
N GLY A 361 -8.46 -4.13 3.99
CA GLY A 361 -7.16 -4.06 3.33
C GLY A 361 -6.13 -3.19 4.05
N LYS A 362 -6.55 -2.45 5.10
CA LYS A 362 -5.76 -1.41 5.79
C LYS A 362 -5.10 -0.40 4.81
N ASN A 363 -5.65 -0.26 3.61
CA ASN A 363 -5.09 0.54 2.51
C ASN A 363 -6.19 1.15 1.66
N GLY A 364 -5.84 2.18 0.91
CA GLY A 364 -6.73 2.82 -0.05
C GLY A 364 -6.99 2.01 -1.33
N LEU A 365 -7.93 2.46 -2.18
CA LEU A 365 -8.19 1.91 -3.51
C LEU A 365 -7.08 2.29 -4.51
N GLY A 366 -5.91 1.66 -4.39
CA GLY A 366 -4.74 1.90 -5.24
C GLY A 366 -4.40 0.74 -6.18
N THR A 367 -4.57 0.93 -7.49
CA THR A 367 -4.27 -0.12 -8.49
C THR A 367 -2.81 -0.11 -8.95
N SER A 368 -2.22 1.08 -9.08
CA SER A 368 -0.85 1.27 -9.57
C SER A 368 0.26 0.66 -8.70
N SER A 369 0.05 0.53 -7.39
CA SER A 369 0.99 -0.20 -6.51
C SER A 369 0.97 -1.70 -6.78
N ALA A 370 -0.20 -2.26 -7.13
CA ALA A 370 -0.32 -3.66 -7.48
C ALA A 370 0.39 -4.01 -8.79
N TYR A 371 0.47 -3.08 -9.75
CA TYR A 371 1.33 -3.24 -10.94
C TYR A 371 2.80 -3.45 -10.56
N VAL A 372 3.32 -2.73 -9.56
CA VAL A 372 4.70 -2.91 -9.09
C VAL A 372 4.88 -4.29 -8.47
N THR A 373 3.99 -4.71 -7.59
CA THR A 373 4.04 -6.06 -6.97
C THR A 373 3.97 -7.17 -8.02
N MET A 374 3.08 -7.03 -9.02
CA MET A 374 2.98 -7.99 -10.12
C MET A 374 4.23 -8.00 -10.99
N SER A 375 4.74 -6.83 -11.37
CA SER A 375 5.98 -6.71 -12.16
C SER A 375 7.18 -7.31 -11.42
N SER A 376 7.25 -7.15 -10.09
CA SER A 376 8.31 -7.76 -9.29
C SER A 376 8.25 -9.27 -9.31
N LYS A 377 7.05 -9.88 -9.23
CA LYS A 377 6.87 -11.33 -9.30
C LYS A 377 7.26 -11.88 -10.68
N VAL A 378 6.86 -11.17 -11.73
CA VAL A 378 7.24 -11.52 -13.12
C VAL A 378 8.76 -11.43 -13.29
N CYS A 379 9.41 -10.36 -12.82
CA CYS A 379 10.86 -10.23 -12.87
C CYS A 379 11.59 -11.30 -12.04
N SER A 380 11.04 -11.72 -10.89
CA SER A 380 11.64 -12.81 -10.11
C SER A 380 11.51 -14.18 -10.78
N LEU A 381 10.43 -14.43 -11.53
CA LEU A 381 10.24 -15.69 -12.25
C LEU A 381 11.17 -15.81 -13.47
N LEU A 382 11.54 -14.69 -14.07
CA LEU A 382 12.41 -14.66 -15.24
C LEU A 382 13.91 -14.73 -14.89
N GLU A 383 14.27 -14.86 -13.60
CA GLU A 383 15.64 -14.89 -13.04
C GLU A 383 16.56 -13.74 -13.49
N THR A 384 16.03 -12.74 -14.21
CA THR A 384 16.85 -11.90 -15.07
C THR A 384 17.39 -10.66 -14.37
N VAL A 385 16.93 -10.31 -13.16
CA VAL A 385 17.32 -9.05 -12.54
C VAL A 385 17.31 -9.08 -11.00
N SER A 386 18.42 -8.57 -10.43
CA SER A 386 18.61 -8.35 -8.99
C SER A 386 17.49 -7.46 -8.41
N SER A 387 16.89 -7.92 -7.31
CA SER A 387 15.77 -7.26 -6.64
C SER A 387 16.12 -5.84 -6.16
N SER A 388 15.65 -4.83 -6.89
CA SER A 388 15.83 -3.44 -6.50
C SER A 388 15.27 -3.18 -5.09
N CYS A 389 15.88 -2.25 -4.35
CA CYS A 389 15.40 -1.85 -3.02
C CYS A 389 13.93 -1.40 -3.06
N TYR A 390 13.50 -0.83 -4.20
CA TYR A 390 12.12 -0.39 -4.42
C TYR A 390 11.12 -1.55 -4.44
N PHE A 391 11.45 -2.70 -5.05
CA PHE A 391 10.55 -3.87 -5.05
C PHE A 391 10.32 -4.43 -3.64
N LYS A 392 11.35 -4.40 -2.78
CA LYS A 392 11.24 -4.88 -1.39
C LYS A 392 10.18 -4.11 -0.59
N LYS A 393 9.98 -2.82 -0.89
CA LYS A 393 8.94 -1.98 -0.24
C LYS A 393 7.50 -2.45 -0.55
N PHE A 394 7.27 -3.05 -1.71
CA PHE A 394 5.94 -3.48 -2.17
C PHE A 394 5.72 -4.99 -2.07
N ASN A 395 6.76 -5.76 -1.74
CA ASN A 395 6.74 -7.21 -1.49
C ASN A 395 6.76 -7.55 0.01
N SER A 396 6.30 -6.64 0.88
CA SER A 396 6.25 -6.86 2.33
C SER A 396 4.86 -6.60 2.88
N GLY A 397 4.38 -7.52 3.73
CA GLY A 397 3.11 -7.42 4.46
C GLY A 397 1.86 -7.65 3.61
N ILE A 398 0.70 -7.25 4.14
CA ILE A 398 -0.64 -7.46 3.53
C ILE A 398 -0.78 -6.91 2.10
N ARG A 399 0.03 -5.89 1.76
CA ARG A 399 0.04 -5.20 0.47
C ARG A 399 0.43 -6.12 -0.70
N GLN A 400 1.24 -7.16 -0.44
CA GLN A 400 1.69 -8.12 -1.45
C GLN A 400 0.54 -8.96 -2.05
N PHE A 401 -0.53 -9.15 -1.28
CA PHE A 401 -1.63 -10.02 -1.62
C PHE A 401 -2.89 -9.22 -1.95
N TYR A 402 -3.25 -8.24 -1.12
CA TYR A 402 -4.44 -7.42 -1.32
C TYR A 402 -4.45 -6.67 -2.67
N GLY A 403 -3.33 -6.03 -3.03
CA GLY A 403 -3.24 -5.23 -4.26
C GLY A 403 -3.46 -6.06 -5.54
N PRO A 404 -2.65 -7.11 -5.79
CA PRO A 404 -2.86 -7.99 -6.95
C PRO A 404 -4.23 -8.65 -6.97
N ALA A 405 -4.75 -9.07 -5.81
CA ALA A 405 -6.08 -9.63 -5.69
C ALA A 405 -7.18 -8.62 -6.07
N LEU A 406 -7.04 -7.35 -5.68
CA LEU A 406 -7.91 -6.26 -6.12
C LEU A 406 -7.89 -6.08 -7.63
N ASN A 407 -6.71 -6.11 -8.26
CA ASN A 407 -6.62 -5.98 -9.72
C ASN A 407 -7.28 -7.17 -10.46
N ILE A 408 -7.07 -8.40 -9.98
CA ILE A 408 -7.72 -9.59 -10.53
C ILE A 408 -9.24 -9.49 -10.35
N GLY A 409 -9.69 -9.03 -9.18
CA GLY A 409 -11.10 -8.77 -8.89
C GLY A 409 -11.70 -7.79 -9.90
N MET A 410 -11.02 -6.68 -10.20
CA MET A 410 -11.47 -5.71 -11.20
C MET A 410 -11.64 -6.32 -12.59
N ILE A 411 -10.71 -7.17 -13.02
CA ILE A 411 -10.81 -7.88 -14.31
C ILE A 411 -12.04 -8.81 -14.30
N LEU A 412 -12.21 -9.61 -13.24
CA LEU A 412 -13.34 -10.55 -13.14
C LEU A 412 -14.69 -9.85 -13.05
N GLY A 413 -14.77 -8.74 -12.29
CA GLY A 413 -15.98 -7.94 -12.17
C GLY A 413 -16.39 -7.27 -13.47
N ALA A 414 -15.41 -6.72 -14.20
CA ALA A 414 -15.64 -6.14 -15.53
C ALA A 414 -16.02 -7.23 -16.55
N TYR A 415 -15.37 -8.40 -16.49
CA TYR A 415 -15.73 -9.56 -17.32
C TYR A 415 -17.16 -10.00 -17.09
N TYR A 416 -17.57 -10.20 -15.83
CA TYR A 416 -18.94 -10.56 -15.48
C TYR A 416 -19.95 -9.50 -15.94
N SER A 417 -19.64 -8.22 -15.76
CA SER A 417 -20.48 -7.14 -16.27
C SER A 417 -20.54 -7.11 -17.79
N SER A 418 -19.47 -7.48 -18.51
CA SER A 418 -19.44 -7.45 -19.97
C SER A 418 -20.36 -8.50 -20.62
N GLN A 419 -20.67 -9.58 -19.91
CA GLN A 419 -21.65 -10.59 -20.36
C GLN A 419 -23.09 -10.07 -20.36
N THR A 420 -23.39 -9.09 -19.50
CA THR A 420 -24.74 -8.51 -19.37
C THR A 420 -24.86 -7.13 -20.04
N ALA A 421 -23.76 -6.38 -20.11
CA ALA A 421 -23.64 -5.12 -20.82
C ALA A 421 -22.64 -5.27 -21.96
N LEU A 422 -23.14 -5.55 -23.16
CA LEU A 422 -22.31 -5.82 -24.34
C LEU A 422 -21.40 -4.63 -24.67
N VAL A 423 -20.14 -4.96 -24.94
CA VAL A 423 -19.12 -3.98 -25.34
C VAL A 423 -19.37 -3.53 -26.78
N PRO A 424 -19.39 -2.22 -27.08
CA PRO A 424 -19.55 -1.72 -28.43
C PRO A 424 -18.50 -2.28 -29.39
N ALA A 425 -18.92 -2.72 -30.58
CA ALA A 425 -18.02 -3.30 -31.58
C ALA A 425 -16.88 -2.34 -31.99
N ALA A 426 -17.19 -1.04 -32.07
CA ALA A 426 -16.21 0.00 -32.37
C ALA A 426 -15.06 0.07 -31.35
N ALA A 427 -15.33 -0.24 -30.08
CA ALA A 427 -14.30 -0.23 -29.02
C ALA A 427 -13.35 -1.43 -29.10
N LYS A 428 -13.70 -2.47 -29.88
CA LYS A 428 -12.84 -3.64 -30.11
C LYS A 428 -11.85 -3.45 -31.26
N LEU A 429 -12.00 -2.39 -32.06
CA LEU A 429 -11.10 -2.10 -33.17
C LEU A 429 -9.80 -1.48 -32.65
N LEU A 430 -8.65 -2.02 -33.06
CA LEU A 430 -7.34 -1.41 -32.82
C LEU A 430 -7.15 -0.25 -33.80
N THR A 431 -7.08 0.98 -33.28
CA THR A 431 -6.84 2.17 -34.11
C THR A 431 -5.36 2.37 -34.42
N HIS A 432 -4.47 1.89 -33.54
CA HIS A 432 -3.01 1.99 -33.70
C HIS A 432 -2.31 0.63 -33.58
N SER A 433 -1.01 0.60 -33.87
CA SER A 433 -0.21 -0.62 -33.77
C SER A 433 -0.11 -1.14 -32.32
N PRO A 434 0.04 -2.45 -32.10
CA PRO A 434 0.23 -3.01 -30.75
C PRO A 434 1.40 -2.38 -29.98
N LEU A 435 2.50 -2.05 -30.68
CA LEU A 435 3.68 -1.41 -30.09
C LEU A 435 3.37 -0.01 -29.55
N TYR A 436 2.46 0.73 -30.20
CA TYR A 436 2.02 2.03 -29.71
C TYR A 436 1.32 1.91 -28.35
N TYR A 437 0.40 0.94 -28.19
CA TYR A 437 -0.28 0.70 -26.91
C TYR A 437 0.66 0.17 -25.83
N PHE A 438 1.63 -0.66 -26.20
CA PHE A 438 2.68 -1.10 -25.28
C PHE A 438 3.53 0.08 -24.79
N GLY A 439 4.05 0.91 -25.70
CA GLY A 439 4.87 2.07 -25.35
C GLY A 439 4.11 3.11 -24.52
N SER A 440 2.88 3.43 -24.92
CA SER A 440 2.02 4.37 -24.19
C SER A 440 1.57 3.83 -22.82
N GLY A 441 1.33 2.52 -22.71
CA GLY A 441 1.09 1.85 -21.42
C GLY A 441 2.30 1.93 -20.48
N ALA A 442 3.52 1.80 -21.02
CA ALA A 442 4.74 1.99 -20.23
C ALA A 442 4.89 3.43 -19.73
N ILE A 443 4.62 4.43 -20.58
CA ILE A 443 4.62 5.85 -20.21
C ILE A 443 3.58 6.11 -19.10
N LEU A 444 2.36 5.57 -19.25
CA LEU A 444 1.26 5.72 -18.30
C LEU A 444 1.67 5.27 -16.89
N LEU A 445 2.17 4.03 -16.74
CA LEU A 445 2.52 3.50 -15.42
C LEU A 445 3.83 4.07 -14.90
N PHE A 446 4.80 4.40 -15.76
CA PHE A 446 6.00 5.11 -15.37
C PHE A 446 5.66 6.47 -14.75
N GLY A 447 4.81 7.26 -15.39
CA GLY A 447 4.30 8.53 -14.88
C GLY A 447 3.56 8.37 -13.55
N ALA A 448 2.69 7.35 -13.44
CA ALA A 448 2.00 7.02 -12.20
C ALA A 448 2.96 6.65 -11.05
N ARG A 449 4.09 6.00 -11.32
CA ARG A 449 5.08 5.71 -10.27
C ARG A 449 5.94 6.92 -9.93
N LEU A 450 6.26 7.74 -10.92
CA LEU A 450 6.93 9.03 -10.69
C LEU A 450 6.10 9.96 -9.81
N ALA A 451 4.79 10.01 -10.02
CA ALA A 451 3.86 10.75 -9.16
C ALA A 451 3.56 10.07 -7.81
N ASN A 452 4.18 8.91 -7.52
CA ASN A 452 3.92 8.09 -6.34
C ASN A 452 2.45 7.63 -6.20
N GLY A 453 1.66 7.70 -7.29
CA GLY A 453 0.20 7.64 -7.26
C GLY A 453 -0.45 7.37 -8.61
N CYS A 454 -1.68 6.88 -8.60
CA CYS A 454 -2.53 6.92 -9.79
C CYS A 454 -3.81 7.65 -9.43
N THR A 455 -4.65 7.93 -10.42
CA THR A 455 -5.95 8.61 -10.24
C THR A 455 -6.80 8.01 -9.12
N SER A 456 -6.85 6.68 -8.96
CA SER A 456 -7.62 6.09 -7.85
C SER A 456 -6.91 6.26 -6.49
N GLY A 457 -5.60 6.05 -6.43
CA GLY A 457 -4.83 6.08 -5.18
C GLY A 457 -4.43 7.48 -4.67
N HIS A 458 -4.42 8.49 -5.52
CA HIS A 458 -4.22 9.89 -5.10
C HIS A 458 -5.50 10.70 -5.30
N GLY A 459 -6.26 10.45 -6.35
CA GLY A 459 -7.49 11.20 -6.62
C GLY A 459 -8.67 10.87 -5.72
N LEU A 460 -8.84 9.61 -5.28
CA LEU A 460 -9.94 9.23 -4.38
C LEU A 460 -9.52 9.23 -2.91
N THR A 461 -8.29 8.82 -2.61
CA THR A 461 -7.80 8.68 -1.22
C THR A 461 -6.87 9.79 -0.75
N GLY A 462 -6.22 10.52 -1.66
CA GLY A 462 -5.22 11.55 -1.35
C GLY A 462 -5.74 12.95 -1.66
N MET A 463 -6.65 13.47 -0.84
CA MET A 463 -7.29 14.76 -1.10
C MET A 463 -6.26 15.90 -1.33
N ALA A 464 -6.44 16.62 -2.43
CA ALA A 464 -5.75 17.86 -2.80
C ALA A 464 -4.23 17.79 -2.99
N LYS A 465 -3.77 17.05 -4.00
CA LYS A 465 -2.41 17.22 -4.57
C LYS A 465 -2.50 17.78 -5.98
N MET A 466 -1.55 18.65 -6.35
CA MET A 466 -1.40 19.24 -7.70
C MET A 466 -1.32 18.21 -8.85
N GLU A 467 -1.17 16.93 -8.52
CA GLU A 467 -1.13 15.81 -9.47
C GLU A 467 -2.38 15.72 -10.33
N ILE A 468 -3.59 15.95 -9.79
CA ILE A 468 -4.82 15.87 -10.59
C ILE A 468 -4.82 16.95 -11.68
N ALA A 469 -4.43 18.17 -11.33
CA ALA A 469 -4.30 19.26 -12.28
C ALA A 469 -3.21 18.99 -13.32
N ALA A 470 -2.06 18.47 -12.89
CA ALA A 470 -0.97 18.07 -13.79
C ALA A 470 -1.38 16.93 -14.74
N LEU A 471 -2.16 15.97 -14.26
CA LEU A 471 -2.70 14.88 -15.08
C LEU A 471 -3.61 15.40 -16.19
N PHE A 472 -4.59 16.25 -15.85
CA PHE A 472 -5.46 16.81 -16.87
C PHE A 472 -4.67 17.72 -17.82
N GLY A 473 -3.75 18.53 -17.30
CA GLY A 473 -2.88 19.37 -18.12
C GLY A 473 -2.06 18.58 -19.13
N GLY A 474 -1.47 17.45 -18.72
CA GLY A 474 -0.69 16.58 -19.60
C GLY A 474 -1.54 15.89 -20.67
N GLY A 475 -2.72 15.42 -20.29
CA GLY A 475 -3.67 14.80 -21.22
C GLY A 475 -4.23 15.78 -22.25
N ILE A 476 -4.65 16.97 -21.81
CA ILE A 476 -5.14 18.05 -22.66
C ILE A 476 -4.05 18.51 -23.63
N ALA A 477 -2.83 18.76 -23.14
CA ALA A 477 -1.72 19.18 -24.00
C ALA A 477 -1.39 18.13 -25.07
N THR A 478 -1.39 16.84 -24.70
CA THR A 478 -1.16 15.74 -25.64
C THR A 478 -2.31 15.63 -26.66
N CYS A 479 -3.55 15.90 -26.24
CA CYS A 479 -4.69 15.94 -27.14
C CYS A 479 -4.53 17.02 -28.22
N TYR A 480 -4.17 18.24 -27.82
CA TYR A 480 -3.94 19.34 -28.76
C TYR A 480 -2.74 19.13 -29.68
N LEU A 481 -1.74 18.36 -29.27
CA LEU A 481 -0.56 18.05 -30.09
C LEU A 481 -0.79 16.96 -31.14
N LEU A 482 -1.78 16.09 -30.92
CA LEU A 482 -2.06 14.92 -31.77
C LEU A 482 -3.35 15.03 -32.59
N LYS A 483 -4.18 16.04 -32.30
CA LYS A 483 -5.23 16.52 -33.19
C LYS A 483 -4.62 17.35 -34.31
#